data_AF-A0A1X6WSB4-F1
#
_entry.id   AF-A0A1X6WSB4-F1
#
_cell.length_a   1.000
_cell.length_b   1.000
_cell.length_c   1.000
_cell.angle_alpha   90.00
_cell.angle_beta   90.00
_cell.angle_gamma   90.00
#
_symmetry.space_group_name_H-M   'P 1'
#
loop_
_entity.id
_entity.type
_entity.pdbx_description
1 polymer ?
#
loop_
_entity_poly.entity_id
_entity_poly.type
_entity_poly.pdbx_seq_one_letter_code
_entity_poly.pdbx_strand_id
1 'polypeptide(L)'
;MKTIKKSVILSVAAISLCTGGVKLAMATSLDSKLNDQKIVSNENNISLKSNQNGSSQAIAVDSNSEKLPSGSISADEAAAIGSKKLSSVMKYQVGNQKINMKSVKSFDGRWTWQGNIPVSENEATEFIIDATSGELIFMGQPTPTEYTEPKLLNIDETNKHWEKNSMSYIDDVKKVASEFSGQEVESVKFDYVGIGLQSTSQEDNDKIVEIEKNKKENEIMSNYTNLNFIVTTKDGKKTAVTITPENKIISHVSAITPETTEGLG
;
A
#
# COMPACT_ATOMS: atom_id res chain seq x y z
N MET A 1 6.33 18.52 34.76
CA MET A 1 6.55 18.91 33.35
C MET A 1 6.67 17.63 32.54
N LYS A 2 5.74 17.37 31.61
CA LYS A 2 5.80 16.21 30.70
C LYS A 2 6.41 16.67 29.38
N THR A 3 7.57 16.10 29.05
CA THR A 3 8.29 16.34 27.79
C THR A 3 7.62 15.53 26.69
N ILE A 4 6.96 16.21 25.75
CA ILE A 4 6.43 15.58 24.53
C ILE A 4 7.57 15.60 23.51
N LYS A 5 8.12 14.42 23.20
CA LYS A 5 9.12 14.27 22.13
C LYS A 5 8.40 14.42 20.78
N LYS A 6 8.76 15.44 20.00
CA LYS A 6 8.34 15.63 18.60
C LYS A 6 9.21 14.70 17.74
N SER A 7 8.60 13.71 17.09
CA SER A 7 9.23 12.93 16.01
C SER A 7 8.66 13.43 14.68
N VAL A 8 9.48 14.12 13.89
CA VAL A 8 9.19 14.50 12.51
C VAL A 8 9.95 13.52 11.62
N ILE A 9 9.23 12.60 10.97
CA ILE A 9 9.82 11.67 10.01
C ILE A 9 9.84 12.36 8.65
N LEU A 10 11.04 12.79 8.23
CA LEU A 10 11.30 13.37 6.91
C LEU A 10 11.74 12.23 5.98
N SER A 11 10.85 11.72 5.14
CA SER A 11 11.19 10.68 4.17
C SER A 11 11.87 11.28 2.95
N VAL A 12 13.20 11.27 2.93
CA VAL A 12 14.01 11.58 1.74
C VAL A 12 14.05 10.35 0.84
N ALA A 13 13.55 10.47 -0.39
CA ALA A 13 13.78 9.46 -1.44
C ALA A 13 14.78 10.01 -2.45
N ALA A 14 16.03 9.54 -2.38
CA ALA A 14 17.08 9.80 -3.37
C ALA A 14 17.41 8.51 -4.16
N ILE A 15 16.97 8.52 -5.42
CA ILE A 15 17.60 8.12 -6.71
C ILE A 15 18.82 7.13 -6.73
N SER A 16 18.64 6.08 -7.56
CA SER A 16 19.57 5.43 -8.54
C SER A 16 20.70 4.45 -8.15
N LEU A 17 20.54 3.23 -8.68
CA LEU A 17 21.47 2.34 -9.44
C LEU A 17 23.00 2.52 -9.31
N CYS A 18 23.73 1.42 -9.04
CA CYS A 18 24.62 0.75 -10.01
C CYS A 18 25.48 -0.40 -9.41
N THR A 19 25.40 -1.58 -10.05
CA THR A 19 26.46 -2.56 -10.39
C THR A 19 27.51 -3.04 -9.37
N GLY A 20 27.69 -4.37 -9.29
CA GLY A 20 29.05 -4.96 -9.23
C GLY A 20 29.27 -6.22 -8.40
N GLY A 21 29.16 -7.39 -9.02
CA GLY A 21 30.27 -8.38 -9.05
C GLY A 21 30.55 -9.35 -7.88
N VAL A 22 30.41 -10.65 -8.22
CA VAL A 22 31.43 -11.73 -8.08
C VAL A 22 31.52 -12.60 -6.80
N LYS A 23 30.95 -13.81 -6.94
CA LYS A 23 31.47 -15.19 -6.72
C LYS A 23 31.48 -15.92 -5.35
N LEU A 24 31.12 -17.21 -5.50
CA LEU A 24 31.58 -18.45 -4.85
C LEU A 24 31.01 -18.75 -3.44
N ALA A 25 30.68 -20.00 -3.05
CA ALA A 25 31.08 -21.31 -3.56
C ALA A 25 30.04 -22.41 -3.23
N MET A 26 30.31 -23.59 -3.79
CA MET A 26 29.52 -24.82 -3.88
C MET A 26 29.47 -25.67 -2.60
N ALA A 27 28.46 -26.54 -2.50
CA ALA A 27 28.57 -28.00 -2.22
C ALA A 27 27.15 -28.63 -2.23
N THR A 28 26.79 -29.42 -3.25
CA THR A 28 26.68 -30.92 -3.26
C THR A 28 25.82 -31.48 -2.12
N SER A 29 24.83 -32.35 -2.29
CA SER A 29 24.51 -33.35 -3.33
C SER A 29 23.16 -33.97 -2.97
N LEU A 30 22.33 -34.40 -3.93
CA LEU A 30 21.75 -35.75 -3.90
C LEU A 30 20.98 -36.02 -5.20
N ASP A 31 21.52 -36.96 -5.96
CA ASP A 31 20.91 -37.64 -7.09
C ASP A 31 19.58 -38.29 -6.67
N SER A 32 18.52 -37.98 -7.40
CA SER A 32 17.60 -39.02 -7.83
C SER A 32 17.17 -38.73 -9.26
N LYS A 33 17.74 -39.49 -10.20
CA LYS A 33 17.28 -39.57 -11.58
C LYS A 33 15.78 -39.92 -11.59
N LEU A 34 14.97 -38.99 -12.06
CA LEU A 34 13.78 -39.37 -12.82
C LEU A 34 13.70 -38.52 -14.08
N ASN A 35 13.50 -39.27 -15.15
CA ASN A 35 13.84 -38.98 -16.52
C ASN A 35 12.71 -38.21 -17.21
N ASP A 36 13.10 -37.35 -18.15
CA ASP A 36 12.32 -36.85 -19.28
C ASP A 36 10.97 -36.20 -19.01
N GLN A 37 11.00 -34.89 -18.72
CA GLN A 37 10.17 -33.95 -19.48
C GLN A 37 10.80 -32.55 -19.45
N LYS A 38 11.26 -32.13 -20.62
CA LYS A 38 11.56 -30.76 -20.99
C LYS A 38 10.34 -29.89 -20.67
N ILE A 39 10.34 -29.21 -19.52
CA ILE A 39 9.48 -28.06 -19.28
C ILE A 39 10.38 -26.83 -19.33
N VAL A 40 10.48 -26.26 -20.53
CA VAL A 40 10.76 -24.84 -20.66
C VAL A 40 9.45 -24.16 -20.24
N SER A 41 9.24 -23.87 -18.96
CA SER A 41 8.12 -23.02 -18.54
C SER A 41 8.57 -21.58 -18.67
N ASN A 42 8.55 -21.09 -19.91
CA ASN A 42 8.58 -19.67 -20.22
C ASN A 42 7.17 -19.29 -20.67
N GLU A 43 6.22 -19.31 -19.73
CA GLU A 43 4.85 -18.87 -19.97
C GLU A 43 4.47 -17.91 -18.85
N ASN A 44 4.35 -16.61 -19.22
CA ASN A 44 3.51 -15.69 -18.49
C ASN A 44 2.11 -16.31 -18.47
N ASN A 45 1.75 -17.03 -17.42
CA ASN A 45 0.42 -17.62 -17.29
C ASN A 45 -0.58 -16.46 -17.20
N ILE A 46 -1.27 -16.19 -18.30
CA ILE A 46 -2.41 -15.28 -18.34
C ILE A 46 -3.65 -16.14 -18.12
N SER A 47 -4.12 -16.18 -16.87
CA SER A 47 -5.42 -16.75 -16.55
C SER A 47 -6.51 -15.73 -16.86
N LEU A 48 -7.42 -16.07 -17.76
CA LEU A 48 -8.65 -15.32 -17.99
C LEU A 48 -9.78 -16.05 -17.25
N LYS A 49 -10.30 -15.46 -16.17
CA LYS A 49 -11.50 -15.97 -15.50
C LYS A 49 -12.61 -14.93 -15.59
N SER A 50 -13.77 -15.36 -16.10
CA SER A 50 -14.99 -14.58 -16.06
C SER A 50 -15.51 -14.56 -14.62
N ASN A 51 -15.63 -13.38 -14.02
CA ASN A 51 -16.36 -13.26 -12.76
C ASN A 51 -17.88 -13.33 -13.05
N GLN A 52 -18.71 -13.76 -12.10
CA GLN A 52 -20.16 -13.99 -12.28
C GLN A 52 -21.00 -12.75 -12.69
N ASN A 53 -20.35 -11.62 -12.99
CA ASN A 53 -20.93 -10.40 -13.53
C ASN A 53 -20.47 -10.06 -14.97
N GLY A 54 -19.88 -11.02 -15.70
CA GLY A 54 -19.62 -10.87 -17.15
C GLY A 54 -18.39 -10.04 -17.55
N SER A 55 -17.58 -9.58 -16.58
CA SER A 55 -16.27 -8.98 -16.86
C SER A 55 -15.19 -10.07 -16.77
N SER A 56 -14.38 -10.21 -17.83
CA SER A 56 -13.21 -11.09 -17.82
C SER A 56 -12.00 -10.26 -17.44
N GLN A 57 -11.42 -10.53 -16.26
CA GLN A 57 -10.17 -9.89 -15.83
C GLN A 57 -9.01 -10.79 -16.26
N ALA A 58 -8.02 -10.18 -16.94
CA ALA A 58 -6.79 -10.87 -17.30
C ALA A 58 -5.83 -10.82 -16.12
N ILE A 59 -5.44 -11.97 -15.61
CA ILE A 59 -4.49 -12.09 -14.51
C ILE A 59 -3.15 -12.51 -15.11
N ALA A 60 -2.09 -11.72 -14.92
CA ALA A 60 -0.75 -12.10 -15.33
C ALA A 60 0.16 -12.23 -14.11
N VAL A 61 0.83 -13.37 -14.00
CA VAL A 61 1.81 -13.63 -12.94
C VAL A 61 3.21 -13.27 -13.44
N ASP A 62 3.94 -12.45 -12.67
CA ASP A 62 5.34 -12.08 -12.93
C ASP A 62 6.20 -13.35 -12.97
N SER A 63 7.05 -13.48 -13.99
CA SER A 63 7.96 -14.61 -14.16
C SER A 63 9.00 -14.73 -13.04
N ASN A 64 9.27 -13.64 -12.31
CA ASN A 64 10.16 -13.61 -11.15
C ASN A 64 9.43 -13.91 -9.82
N SER A 65 8.18 -14.37 -9.89
CA SER A 65 7.41 -14.76 -8.71
C SER A 65 8.11 -15.90 -7.97
N GLU A 66 8.28 -15.71 -6.65
CA GLU A 66 8.88 -16.74 -5.81
C GLU A 66 7.94 -17.93 -5.65
N LYS A 67 8.52 -19.14 -5.55
CA LYS A 67 7.73 -20.35 -5.36
C LYS A 67 7.10 -20.36 -3.97
N LEU A 68 5.77 -20.40 -3.93
CA LEU A 68 4.99 -20.48 -2.71
C LEU A 68 5.04 -21.88 -2.07
N PRO A 69 4.86 -21.98 -0.74
CA PRO A 69 4.73 -23.25 -0.06
C PRO A 69 3.48 -24.02 -0.53
N SER A 70 3.51 -25.33 -0.34
CA SER A 70 2.33 -26.16 -0.63
C SER A 70 1.16 -25.74 0.25
N GLY A 71 -0.05 -25.67 -0.33
CA GLY A 71 -1.25 -25.23 0.36
C GLY A 71 -1.51 -23.72 0.29
N SER A 72 -0.60 -22.94 -0.31
CA SER A 72 -0.91 -21.54 -0.62
C SER A 72 -2.02 -21.40 -1.65
N ILE A 73 -2.80 -20.33 -1.52
CA ILE A 73 -3.80 -19.95 -2.52
C ILE A 73 -3.11 -19.60 -3.84
N SER A 74 -3.80 -19.85 -4.94
CA SER A 74 -3.34 -19.50 -6.28
C SER A 74 -3.34 -17.98 -6.51
N ALA A 75 -2.56 -17.54 -7.52
CA ALA A 75 -2.58 -16.14 -7.95
C ALA A 75 -4.00 -15.70 -8.37
N ASP A 76 -4.77 -16.60 -9.00
CA ASP A 76 -6.13 -16.32 -9.42
C ASP A 76 -7.06 -16.06 -8.23
N GLU A 77 -6.97 -16.88 -7.19
CA GLU A 77 -7.76 -16.71 -5.97
C GLU A 77 -7.38 -15.41 -5.26
N ALA A 78 -6.08 -15.13 -5.13
CA ALA A 78 -5.60 -13.88 -4.54
C ALA A 78 -6.06 -12.65 -5.34
N ALA A 79 -5.99 -12.69 -6.67
CA ALA A 79 -6.46 -11.62 -7.55
C ALA A 79 -7.98 -11.39 -7.42
N ALA A 80 -8.76 -12.47 -7.33
CA ALA A 80 -10.21 -12.37 -7.13
C ALA A 80 -10.57 -11.74 -5.78
N ILE A 81 -9.84 -12.09 -4.71
CA ILE A 81 -9.99 -11.49 -3.38
C ILE A 81 -9.68 -9.99 -3.44
N GLY A 82 -8.51 -9.62 -3.99
CA GLY A 82 -8.08 -8.23 -4.11
C GLY A 82 -9.06 -7.38 -4.92
N SER A 83 -9.44 -7.83 -6.11
CA SER A 83 -10.39 -7.15 -7.01
C SER A 83 -11.76 -6.91 -6.35
N LYS A 84 -12.30 -7.92 -5.66
CA LYS A 84 -13.56 -7.79 -4.92
C LYS A 84 -13.45 -6.75 -3.80
N LYS A 85 -12.37 -6.79 -3.01
CA LYS A 85 -12.16 -5.86 -1.89
C LYS A 85 -11.88 -4.45 -2.35
N LEU A 86 -11.20 -4.25 -3.48
CA LEU A 86 -10.99 -2.92 -4.08
C LEU A 86 -12.31 -2.25 -4.45
N SER A 87 -13.21 -3.04 -5.04
CA SER A 87 -14.53 -2.55 -5.44
C SER A 87 -15.40 -2.18 -4.23
N SER A 88 -15.30 -2.91 -3.11
CA SER A 88 -16.09 -2.62 -1.92
C SER A 88 -15.49 -1.52 -1.05
N VAL A 89 -14.19 -1.63 -0.70
CA VAL A 89 -13.51 -0.79 0.29
C VAL A 89 -13.10 0.55 -0.31
N MET A 90 -12.45 0.53 -1.47
CA MET A 90 -11.94 1.74 -2.13
C MET A 90 -12.93 2.33 -3.15
N LYS A 91 -14.08 1.67 -3.35
CA LYS A 91 -15.07 2.00 -4.40
C LYS A 91 -14.44 2.11 -5.80
N TYR A 92 -13.32 1.43 -6.01
CA TYR A 92 -12.60 1.48 -7.27
C TYR A 92 -13.25 0.53 -8.28
N GLN A 93 -13.60 1.01 -9.47
CA GLN A 93 -14.11 0.15 -10.53
C GLN A 93 -12.94 -0.53 -11.25
N VAL A 94 -12.69 -1.79 -10.91
CA VAL A 94 -11.59 -2.59 -11.48
C VAL A 94 -11.78 -2.90 -12.99
N GLY A 95 -12.96 -2.62 -13.55
CA GLY A 95 -13.23 -2.75 -14.99
C GLY A 95 -12.80 -4.09 -15.61
N ASN A 96 -12.41 -4.04 -16.89
CA ASN A 96 -11.74 -5.13 -17.62
C ASN A 96 -10.21 -5.00 -17.55
N GLN A 97 -9.68 -4.32 -16.53
CA GLN A 97 -8.26 -4.07 -16.43
C GLN A 97 -7.50 -5.36 -16.10
N LYS A 98 -6.25 -5.42 -16.56
CA LYS A 98 -5.33 -6.50 -16.28
C LYS A 98 -4.82 -6.38 -14.84
N ILE A 99 -4.84 -7.48 -14.10
CA ILE A 99 -4.23 -7.58 -12.76
C ILE A 99 -2.86 -8.23 -12.93
N ASN A 100 -1.81 -7.53 -12.53
CA ASN A 100 -0.47 -8.13 -12.48
C ASN A 100 -0.21 -8.63 -11.05
N MET A 101 0.24 -9.87 -10.92
CA MET A 101 0.46 -10.55 -9.65
C MET A 101 1.92 -10.96 -9.51
N LYS A 102 2.47 -10.81 -8.30
CA LYS A 102 3.80 -11.27 -7.93
C LYS A 102 3.77 -11.89 -6.55
N SER A 103 4.34 -13.07 -6.37
CA SER A 103 4.54 -13.64 -5.03
C SER A 103 5.90 -13.23 -4.48
N VAL A 104 5.92 -12.83 -3.22
CA VAL A 104 7.13 -12.48 -2.48
C VAL A 104 7.04 -12.98 -1.04
N LYS A 105 8.21 -13.25 -0.44
CA LYS A 105 8.29 -13.42 1.00
C LYS A 105 8.48 -12.05 1.66
N SER A 106 7.52 -11.64 2.49
CA SER A 106 7.63 -10.38 3.25
C SER A 106 8.70 -10.49 4.34
N PHE A 107 9.10 -9.32 4.86
CA PHE A 107 10.15 -9.20 5.87
C PHE A 107 9.83 -9.93 7.18
N ASP A 108 8.55 -10.06 7.52
CA ASP A 108 8.05 -10.83 8.67
C ASP A 108 7.90 -12.34 8.37
N GLY A 109 8.51 -12.81 7.29
CA GLY A 109 8.57 -14.21 6.91
C GLY A 109 7.29 -14.79 6.31
N ARG A 110 6.22 -13.99 6.19
CA ARG A 110 4.96 -14.40 5.55
C ARG A 110 5.11 -14.47 4.04
N TRP A 111 4.43 -15.41 3.42
CA TRP A 111 4.31 -15.46 1.97
C TRP A 111 3.12 -14.62 1.54
N THR A 112 3.32 -13.76 0.57
CA THR A 112 2.26 -12.85 0.10
C THR A 112 2.15 -12.84 -1.41
N TRP A 113 0.93 -12.61 -1.89
CA TRP A 113 0.64 -12.16 -3.23
C TRP A 113 0.52 -10.65 -3.25
N GLN A 114 1.37 -9.98 -4.02
CA GLN A 114 1.27 -8.56 -4.33
C GLN A 114 0.59 -8.42 -5.69
N GLY A 115 -0.54 -7.73 -5.72
CA GLY A 115 -1.29 -7.44 -6.92
C GLY A 115 -1.30 -5.95 -7.23
N ASN A 116 -1.19 -5.61 -8.51
CA ASN A 116 -1.39 -4.25 -8.99
C ASN A 116 -2.38 -4.21 -10.17
N ILE A 117 -3.17 -3.14 -10.20
CA ILE A 117 -4.09 -2.81 -11.27
C ILE A 117 -3.68 -1.44 -11.83
N PRO A 118 -3.18 -1.38 -13.07
CA PRO A 118 -2.84 -0.11 -13.70
C PRO A 118 -4.08 0.76 -13.86
N VAL A 119 -4.02 1.97 -13.30
CA VAL A 119 -5.05 3.01 -13.41
C VAL A 119 -4.69 3.99 -14.53
N SER A 120 -3.40 4.26 -14.70
CA SER A 120 -2.81 5.06 -15.79
C SER A 120 -1.42 4.51 -16.16
N GLU A 121 -0.70 5.14 -17.09
CA GLU A 121 0.65 4.73 -17.49
C GLU A 121 1.64 4.69 -16.32
N ASN A 122 1.45 5.54 -15.30
CA ASN A 122 2.37 5.69 -14.16
C ASN A 122 1.71 5.45 -12.79
N GLU A 123 0.44 5.06 -12.78
CA GLU A 123 -0.34 4.86 -11.56
C GLU A 123 -0.92 3.47 -11.53
N ALA A 124 -0.70 2.76 -10.42
CA ALA A 124 -1.34 1.47 -10.17
C ALA A 124 -1.91 1.44 -8.76
N THR A 125 -3.11 0.89 -8.65
CA THR A 125 -3.71 0.55 -7.36
C THR A 125 -3.17 -0.79 -6.91
N GLU A 126 -2.68 -0.86 -5.68
CA GLU A 126 -1.96 -2.01 -5.16
C GLU A 126 -2.75 -2.70 -4.05
N PHE A 127 -2.59 -4.02 -3.95
CA PHE A 127 -3.10 -4.82 -2.84
C PHE A 127 -2.14 -5.96 -2.50
N ILE A 128 -2.14 -6.37 -1.23
CA ILE A 128 -1.32 -7.47 -0.74
C ILE A 128 -2.21 -8.46 0.00
N ILE A 129 -2.14 -9.73 -0.40
CA ILE A 129 -2.88 -10.84 0.19
C ILE A 129 -1.90 -11.83 0.83
N ASP A 130 -2.20 -12.29 2.04
CA ASP A 130 -1.49 -13.42 2.64
C ASP A 130 -1.71 -14.67 1.78
N ALA A 131 -0.62 -15.27 1.29
CA ALA A 131 -0.69 -16.38 0.36
C ALA A 131 -1.15 -17.69 1.02
N THR A 132 -1.19 -17.77 2.35
CA THR A 132 -1.64 -18.97 3.07
C THR A 132 -3.08 -18.82 3.55
N SER A 133 -3.43 -17.69 4.16
CA SER A 133 -4.77 -17.47 4.73
C SER A 133 -5.76 -16.81 3.76
N GLY A 134 -5.27 -16.15 2.72
CA GLY A 134 -6.09 -15.29 1.86
C GLY A 134 -6.53 -13.97 2.53
N GLU A 135 -5.97 -13.64 3.69
CA GLU A 135 -6.26 -12.38 4.39
C GLU A 135 -5.68 -11.19 3.62
N LEU A 136 -6.48 -10.14 3.45
CA LEU A 136 -6.03 -8.88 2.86
C LEU A 136 -5.18 -8.12 3.88
N ILE A 137 -3.92 -7.87 3.52
CA ILE A 137 -2.92 -7.20 4.38
C ILE A 137 -2.87 -5.71 4.07
N PHE A 138 -2.92 -5.34 2.80
CA PHE A 138 -2.78 -3.96 2.35
C PHE A 138 -3.64 -3.71 1.13
N MET A 139 -4.16 -2.50 1.02
CA MET A 139 -4.78 -1.98 -0.18
C MET A 139 -4.55 -0.48 -0.25
N GLY A 140 -4.12 0.03 -1.40
CA GLY A 140 -3.82 1.44 -1.55
C GLY A 140 -3.99 1.90 -2.99
N GLN A 141 -4.51 3.10 -3.16
CA GLN A 141 -4.46 3.82 -4.41
C GLN A 141 -3.15 4.61 -4.47
N PRO A 142 -2.59 4.85 -5.67
CA PRO A 142 -1.58 5.86 -5.82
C PRO A 142 -2.18 7.18 -5.32
N THR A 143 -1.36 7.96 -4.61
CA THR A 143 -1.77 9.26 -4.02
C THR A 143 -2.60 10.03 -5.04
N PRO A 144 -3.84 10.44 -4.72
CA PRO A 144 -4.74 11.02 -5.70
C PRO A 144 -4.06 12.19 -6.41
N THR A 145 -4.00 12.09 -7.75
CA THR A 145 -3.28 13.01 -8.64
C THR A 145 -4.00 14.32 -8.89
N GLU A 146 -4.89 14.74 -8.01
CA GLU A 146 -5.26 16.15 -7.93
C GLU A 146 -4.08 16.90 -7.30
N TYR A 147 -3.08 17.17 -8.15
CA TYR A 147 -2.02 18.10 -7.87
C TYR A 147 -2.66 19.40 -7.37
N THR A 148 -2.38 19.75 -6.12
CA THR A 148 -2.62 21.09 -5.62
C THR A 148 -1.31 21.87 -5.69
N GLU A 149 -1.39 23.18 -5.83
CA GLU A 149 -0.18 24.01 -5.80
C GLU A 149 0.50 23.88 -4.42
N PRO A 150 1.83 23.63 -4.39
CA PRO A 150 2.59 23.57 -3.14
C PRO A 150 2.40 24.83 -2.29
N LYS A 151 2.07 24.63 -1.02
CA LYS A 151 1.87 25.69 -0.03
C LYS A 151 2.65 25.42 1.25
N LEU A 152 3.07 26.49 1.92
CA LEU A 152 3.60 26.40 3.28
C LEU A 152 2.45 26.17 4.25
N LEU A 153 2.59 25.13 5.06
CA LEU A 153 1.68 24.79 6.14
C LEU A 153 2.38 24.92 7.48
N ASN A 154 1.76 25.61 8.43
CA ASN A 154 2.22 25.60 9.80
C ASN A 154 1.83 24.25 10.45
N ILE A 155 2.82 23.45 10.84
CA ILE A 155 2.61 22.08 11.33
C ILE A 155 1.71 22.06 12.57
N ASP A 156 1.96 22.96 13.53
CA ASP A 156 1.23 22.98 14.80
C ASP A 156 -0.24 23.41 14.58
N GLU A 157 -0.48 24.38 13.69
CA GLU A 157 -1.84 24.80 13.32
C GLU A 157 -2.58 23.72 12.53
N THR A 158 -1.90 23.06 11.59
CA THR A 158 -2.47 21.94 10.80
C THR A 158 -2.85 20.77 11.71
N ASN A 159 -1.97 20.38 12.65
CA ASN A 159 -2.28 19.33 13.60
C ASN A 159 -3.47 19.69 14.49
N LYS A 160 -3.48 20.90 15.06
CA LYS A 160 -4.59 21.37 15.90
C LYS A 160 -5.91 21.45 15.13
N HIS A 161 -5.86 21.88 13.86
CA HIS A 161 -7.03 21.91 12.99
C HIS A 161 -7.59 20.50 12.80
N TRP A 162 -6.75 19.52 12.44
CA TRP A 162 -7.22 18.18 12.13
C TRP A 162 -7.55 17.33 13.36
N GLU A 163 -6.88 17.52 14.49
CA GLU A 163 -7.32 16.90 15.76
C GLU A 163 -8.78 17.26 16.06
N LYS A 164 -9.17 18.53 15.84
CA LYS A 164 -10.54 19.00 16.07
C LYS A 164 -11.55 18.50 15.03
N ASN A 165 -11.14 18.38 13.77
CA ASN A 165 -12.04 18.10 12.65
C ASN A 165 -12.06 16.63 12.20
N SER A 166 -11.12 15.81 12.68
CA SER A 166 -10.99 14.37 12.36
C SER A 166 -12.24 13.55 12.70
N MET A 167 -13.02 13.98 13.70
CA MET A 167 -14.25 13.32 14.12
C MET A 167 -15.27 13.16 12.97
N SER A 168 -15.27 14.07 11.99
CA SER A 168 -16.18 14.03 10.84
C SER A 168 -15.89 12.89 9.85
N TYR A 169 -14.79 12.17 10.03
CA TYR A 169 -14.36 11.05 9.18
C TYR A 169 -14.53 9.68 9.88
N ILE A 170 -14.90 9.65 11.17
CA ILE A 170 -14.91 8.40 11.95
C ILE A 170 -15.86 7.36 11.36
N ASP A 171 -17.05 7.74 10.89
CA ASP A 171 -18.01 6.77 10.35
C ASP A 171 -17.52 6.15 9.03
N ASP A 172 -16.89 6.97 8.18
CA ASP A 172 -16.25 6.50 6.94
C ASP A 172 -15.10 5.52 7.27
N VAL A 173 -14.25 5.89 8.24
CA VAL A 173 -13.14 5.05 8.72
C VAL A 173 -13.65 3.72 9.29
N LYS A 174 -14.70 3.73 10.12
CA LYS A 174 -15.30 2.52 10.70
C LYS A 174 -15.80 1.58 9.62
N LYS A 175 -16.54 2.12 8.65
CA LYS A 175 -17.11 1.34 7.56
C LYS A 175 -16.00 0.66 6.75
N VAL A 176 -15.01 1.44 6.33
CA VAL A 176 -13.86 0.97 5.56
C VAL A 176 -13.09 -0.12 6.30
N ALA A 177 -12.78 0.09 7.59
CA ALA A 177 -12.05 -0.89 8.39
C ALA A 177 -12.86 -2.17 8.64
N SER A 178 -14.18 -2.06 8.83
CA SER A 178 -15.05 -3.23 9.00
C SER A 178 -15.13 -4.05 7.71
N GLU A 179 -15.29 -3.39 6.55
CA GLU A 179 -15.30 -4.06 5.26
C GLU A 179 -13.94 -4.68 4.91
N PHE A 180 -12.84 -4.02 5.27
CA PHE A 180 -11.48 -4.51 5.07
C PHE A 180 -11.24 -5.78 5.90
N SER A 181 -11.40 -5.69 7.22
CA SER A 181 -11.13 -6.77 8.18
C SER A 181 -12.18 -7.88 8.19
N GLY A 182 -13.41 -7.59 7.74
CA GLY A 182 -14.56 -8.47 7.92
C GLY A 182 -15.03 -8.58 9.37
N GLN A 183 -14.60 -7.67 10.26
CA GLN A 183 -14.89 -7.68 11.69
C GLN A 183 -15.64 -6.42 12.12
N GLU A 184 -16.31 -6.50 13.26
CA GLU A 184 -16.95 -5.33 13.86
C GLU A 184 -15.90 -4.43 14.54
N VAL A 185 -16.02 -3.13 14.32
CA VAL A 185 -15.11 -2.13 14.88
C VAL A 185 -15.49 -1.84 16.33
N GLU A 186 -14.51 -1.93 17.23
CA GLU A 186 -14.65 -1.57 18.64
C GLU A 186 -14.32 -0.08 18.85
N SER A 187 -13.20 0.40 18.31
CA SER A 187 -12.76 1.77 18.49
C SER A 187 -12.02 2.33 17.27
N VAL A 188 -12.06 3.65 17.14
CA VAL A 188 -11.30 4.42 16.15
C VAL A 188 -10.56 5.51 16.88
N LYS A 189 -9.27 5.64 16.60
CA LYS A 189 -8.40 6.68 17.14
C LYS A 189 -7.77 7.42 15.98
N PHE A 190 -7.91 8.75 15.97
CA PHE A 190 -7.08 9.60 15.13
C PHE A 190 -5.61 9.48 15.58
N ASP A 191 -4.72 9.21 14.63
CA ASP A 191 -3.31 8.97 14.94
C ASP A 191 -2.47 10.20 14.66
N TYR A 192 -2.36 10.59 13.39
CA TYR A 192 -1.57 11.75 12.98
C TYR A 192 -1.99 12.30 11.61
N VAL A 193 -1.56 13.54 11.35
CA VAL A 193 -1.64 14.15 10.03
C VAL A 193 -0.37 13.83 9.24
N GLY A 194 -0.52 13.11 8.13
CA GLY A 194 0.52 13.00 7.13
C GLY A 194 0.52 14.24 6.24
N ILE A 195 1.67 14.88 6.10
CA ILE A 195 1.85 16.03 5.21
C ILE A 195 2.96 15.66 4.24
N GLY A 196 2.74 15.87 2.95
CA GLY A 196 3.79 15.59 1.98
C GLY A 196 3.75 16.49 0.76
N LEU A 197 4.77 16.30 -0.06
CA LEU A 197 5.05 17.09 -1.24
C LEU A 197 5.41 16.14 -2.38
N GLN A 198 4.68 16.25 -3.48
CA GLN A 198 5.02 15.60 -4.73
C GLN A 198 5.28 16.67 -5.78
N SER A 199 6.45 16.62 -6.42
CA SER A 199 6.75 17.44 -7.58
C SER A 199 6.42 16.64 -8.83
N THR A 200 5.66 17.22 -9.76
CA THR A 200 5.34 16.58 -11.03
C THR A 200 6.08 17.23 -12.20
N SER A 201 6.79 18.34 -11.95
CA SER A 201 7.49 19.11 -12.98
C SER A 201 8.74 19.82 -12.47
N GLN A 202 9.58 20.28 -13.41
CA GLN A 202 10.74 21.11 -13.06
C GLN A 202 10.31 22.50 -12.54
N GLU A 203 9.20 23.04 -13.02
CA GLU A 203 8.64 24.31 -12.53
C GLU A 203 8.23 24.19 -11.06
N ASP A 204 7.65 23.06 -10.66
CA ASP A 204 7.36 22.79 -9.25
C ASP A 204 8.62 22.74 -8.42
N ASN A 205 9.69 22.11 -8.92
CA ASN A 205 10.97 22.07 -8.22
C ASN A 205 11.51 23.49 -7.99
N ASP A 206 11.42 24.36 -8.98
CA ASP A 206 11.90 25.74 -8.87
C ASP A 206 11.07 26.53 -7.84
N LYS A 207 9.74 26.37 -7.84
CA LYS A 207 8.84 26.94 -6.83
C LYS A 207 9.13 26.40 -5.42
N ILE A 208 9.34 25.10 -5.29
CA ILE A 208 9.69 24.47 -4.01
C ILE A 208 10.99 25.07 -3.46
N VAL A 209 12.02 25.18 -4.29
CA VAL A 209 13.31 25.78 -3.91
C VAL A 209 13.16 27.24 -3.49
N GLU A 210 12.34 28.03 -4.18
CA GLU A 210 12.10 29.42 -3.82
C GLU A 210 11.40 29.54 -2.46
N ILE A 211 10.36 28.74 -2.24
CA ILE A 211 9.59 28.82 -1.00
C ILE A 211 10.38 28.22 0.18
N GLU A 212 11.17 27.17 -0.03
CA GLU A 212 12.05 26.60 0.99
C GLU A 212 13.07 27.60 1.55
N LYS A 213 13.54 28.56 0.73
CA LYS A 213 14.45 29.62 1.20
C LYS A 213 13.82 30.54 2.24
N ASN A 214 12.48 30.64 2.25
CA ASN A 214 11.74 31.57 3.09
C ASN A 214 10.95 30.88 4.21
N LYS A 215 11.07 29.55 4.36
CA LYS A 215 10.31 28.78 5.34
C LYS A 215 10.76 29.08 6.77
N LYS A 216 9.79 29.16 7.68
CA LYS A 216 10.08 29.16 9.12
C LYS A 216 10.26 27.72 9.63
N GLU A 217 10.87 27.59 10.80
CA GLU A 217 11.18 26.29 11.41
C GLU A 217 9.95 25.40 11.67
N ASN A 218 8.76 26.01 11.83
CA ASN A 218 7.49 25.30 12.04
C ASN A 218 6.61 25.19 10.78
N GLU A 219 7.14 25.56 9.61
CA GLU A 219 6.44 25.48 8.34
C GLU A 219 6.99 24.34 7.48
N ILE A 220 6.10 23.58 6.87
CA ILE A 220 6.42 22.51 5.92
C ILE A 220 5.77 22.82 4.58
N MET A 221 6.53 22.57 3.50
CA MET A 221 5.98 22.63 2.16
C MET A 221 5.12 21.40 1.89
N SER A 222 3.93 21.61 1.34
CA SER A 222 3.02 20.51 1.05
C SER A 222 2.04 20.82 -0.07
N ASN A 223 1.71 19.80 -0.85
CA ASN A 223 0.57 19.82 -1.78
C ASN A 223 -0.42 18.66 -1.55
N TYR A 224 -0.29 17.93 -0.44
CA TYR A 224 -1.33 17.00 0.01
C TYR A 224 -1.28 16.78 1.52
N THR A 225 -2.46 16.62 2.10
CA THR A 225 -2.64 16.23 3.51
C THR A 225 -3.35 14.88 3.55
N ASN A 226 -2.97 14.04 4.51
CA ASN A 226 -3.61 12.77 4.78
C ASN A 226 -3.90 12.64 6.27
N LEU A 227 -5.08 12.13 6.61
CA LEU A 227 -5.47 11.83 7.98
C LEU A 227 -5.34 10.34 8.21
N ASN A 228 -4.55 9.95 9.21
CA ASN A 228 -4.31 8.56 9.55
C ASN A 228 -5.11 8.21 10.81
N PHE A 229 -5.77 7.05 10.77
CA PHE A 229 -6.56 6.52 11.87
C PHE A 229 -6.15 5.10 12.18
N ILE A 230 -6.05 4.79 13.48
CA ILE A 230 -5.94 3.41 13.95
C ILE A 230 -7.32 2.94 14.36
N VAL A 231 -7.76 1.85 13.76
CA VAL A 231 -9.01 1.17 14.07
C VAL A 231 -8.69 -0.12 14.80
N THR A 232 -9.38 -0.38 15.91
CA THR A 232 -9.30 -1.65 16.63
C THR A 232 -10.64 -2.36 16.51
N THR A 233 -10.61 -3.62 16.06
CA THR A 233 -11.78 -4.50 15.96
C THR A 233 -12.01 -5.25 17.27
N LYS A 234 -13.21 -5.82 17.46
CA LYS A 234 -13.58 -6.53 18.71
C LYS A 234 -12.69 -7.72 19.07
N ASP A 235 -12.01 -8.32 18.09
CA ASP A 235 -11.04 -9.40 18.28
C ASP A 235 -9.62 -8.89 18.61
N GLY A 236 -9.45 -7.57 18.75
CA GLY A 236 -8.20 -6.91 19.08
C GLY A 236 -7.26 -6.67 17.89
N LYS A 237 -7.66 -7.03 16.65
CA LYS A 237 -6.86 -6.68 15.46
C LYS A 237 -6.87 -5.18 15.22
N LYS A 238 -5.77 -4.69 14.65
CA LYS A 238 -5.60 -3.26 14.34
C LYS A 238 -5.45 -3.05 12.84
N THR A 239 -6.08 -1.99 12.36
CA THR A 239 -6.04 -1.57 10.96
C THR A 239 -5.70 -0.09 10.90
N ALA A 240 -4.74 0.30 10.07
CA ALA A 240 -4.52 1.70 9.70
C ALA A 240 -5.42 2.06 8.52
N VAL A 241 -6.11 3.19 8.61
CA VAL A 241 -6.93 3.76 7.52
C VAL A 241 -6.45 5.18 7.27
N THR A 242 -6.22 5.51 6.01
CA THR A 242 -5.74 6.82 5.60
C THR A 242 -6.67 7.45 4.62
N ILE A 243 -7.00 8.72 4.89
CA ILE A 243 -7.99 9.49 4.14
C ILE A 243 -7.37 10.80 3.69
N THR A 244 -7.53 11.12 2.42
CA THR A 244 -7.28 12.46 1.90
C THR A 244 -8.50 13.35 2.22
N PRO A 245 -8.35 14.38 3.06
CA PRO A 245 -9.47 15.07 3.67
C PRO A 245 -10.26 15.95 2.69
N GLU A 246 -9.62 16.50 1.66
CA GLU A 246 -10.25 17.43 0.70
C GLU A 246 -11.41 16.77 -0.08
N ASN A 247 -11.26 15.48 -0.40
CA ASN A 247 -12.19 14.72 -1.24
C ASN A 247 -12.75 13.47 -0.53
N LYS A 248 -12.38 13.25 0.74
CA LYS A 248 -12.74 12.06 1.53
C LYS A 248 -12.38 10.73 0.83
N ILE A 249 -11.34 10.73 0.00
CA ILE A 249 -10.88 9.52 -0.67
C ILE A 249 -10.05 8.70 0.31
N ILE A 250 -10.30 7.40 0.36
CA ILE A 250 -9.46 6.45 1.10
C ILE A 250 -8.21 6.20 0.29
N SER A 251 -7.07 6.70 0.75
CA SER A 251 -5.79 6.56 0.05
C SER A 251 -5.21 5.16 0.28
N HIS A 252 -5.25 4.67 1.54
CA HIS A 252 -4.81 3.32 1.85
C HIS A 252 -5.47 2.75 3.11
N VAL A 253 -5.47 1.42 3.19
CA VAL A 253 -5.90 0.64 4.36
C VAL A 253 -4.93 -0.53 4.54
N SER A 254 -4.47 -0.77 5.76
CA SER A 254 -3.54 -1.86 6.05
C SER A 254 -3.76 -2.50 7.41
N ALA A 255 -3.55 -3.81 7.49
CA ALA A 255 -3.48 -4.53 8.76
C ALA A 255 -2.18 -4.19 9.48
N ILE A 256 -2.26 -3.91 10.78
CA ILE A 256 -1.09 -3.70 11.64
C ILE A 256 -0.76 -5.02 12.30
N THR A 257 0.35 -5.63 11.91
CA THR A 257 0.85 -6.84 12.58
C THR A 257 1.66 -6.46 13.82
N PRO A 258 1.61 -7.25 14.91
CA PRO A 258 2.31 -6.94 16.16
C PRO A 258 3.81 -6.62 16.00
N GLU A 259 4.47 -7.24 15.02
CA GLU A 259 5.91 -7.07 14.76
C GLU A 259 6.27 -5.74 14.07
N THR A 260 5.30 -4.99 13.54
CA THR A 260 5.55 -3.67 12.91
C THR A 260 5.69 -2.51 13.92
N THR A 261 5.62 -2.80 15.23
CA THR A 261 5.73 -1.76 16.27
C THR A 261 7.17 -1.35 16.62
N GLU A 262 8.21 -2.04 16.12
CA GLU A 262 9.60 -1.68 16.43
C GLU A 262 10.23 -0.61 15.52
N GLY A 263 9.48 -0.06 14.55
CA GLY A 263 10.02 0.87 13.53
C GLY A 263 9.43 2.28 13.50
N LEU A 264 8.52 2.66 14.42
CA LEU A 264 7.82 3.95 14.38
C LEU A 264 8.06 4.83 15.63
N GLY A 265 9.14 4.56 16.38
CA GLY A 265 9.57 5.33 17.56
C GLY A 265 10.44 6.53 17.21
#